data_AF-A0A373FB13-F1
#
_entry.id   AF-A0A373FB13-F1
#
_cell.length_a   1.000
_cell.length_b   1.000
_cell.length_c   1.000
_cell.angle_alpha   90.00
_cell.angle_beta   90.00
_cell.angle_gamma   90.00
#
_symmetry.space_group_name_H-M   'P 1'
#
loop_
_entity.id
_entity.type
_entity.pdbx_description
1 polymer ?
#
loop_
_entity_poly.entity_id
_entity_poly.type
_entity_poly.pdbx_seq_one_letter_code
_entity_poly.pdbx_strand_id
1 'polypeptide(L)'
;MNVASSTSHQEISELARDLVSEIQDLYRNAEALPMRHLSAYTQTRNHEVTLYVRVFSSMYGQARFTRALGLDVLKRNGRVLVISNIEFAPSLQGRGLLKALMVEAIEKIEDLDIVEFENVLNEKLTHDLLHLGYIHRDMSVPFGSMFKVVR
;
A
#
# COMPACT_ATOMS: atom_id res chain seq x y z
N MET A 1 16.96 -31.29 -11.94
CA MET A 1 17.00 -30.59 -10.64
C MET A 1 16.83 -29.09 -10.91
N ASN A 2 15.65 -28.54 -10.64
CA ASN A 2 15.35 -27.09 -10.76
C ASN A 2 15.05 -26.55 -9.36
N VAL A 3 16.08 -26.19 -8.60
CA VAL A 3 15.95 -25.76 -7.18
C VAL A 3 16.08 -24.23 -7.04
N ALA A 4 16.49 -23.51 -8.09
CA ALA A 4 16.76 -22.06 -8.02
C ALA A 4 15.52 -21.16 -8.13
N SER A 5 14.40 -21.63 -8.72
CA SER A 5 13.23 -20.75 -8.95
C SER A 5 12.27 -20.67 -7.74
N SER A 6 12.19 -21.72 -6.93
CA SER A 6 11.27 -21.79 -5.78
C SER A 6 11.74 -20.94 -4.61
N THR A 7 13.05 -20.87 -4.38
CA THR A 7 13.66 -20.08 -3.31
C THR A 7 13.38 -18.58 -3.51
N SER A 8 13.45 -18.11 -4.76
CA SER A 8 13.22 -16.71 -5.12
C SER A 8 11.79 -16.21 -4.84
N HIS A 9 10.78 -17.06 -5.06
CA HIS A 9 9.39 -16.68 -4.80
C HIS A 9 9.04 -16.73 -3.31
N GLN A 10 9.61 -17.70 -2.59
CA GLN A 10 9.41 -17.82 -1.15
C GLN A 10 10.01 -16.63 -0.40
N GLU A 11 11.25 -16.23 -0.74
CA GLU A 11 11.91 -15.05 -0.17
C GLU A 11 11.08 -13.76 -0.35
N ILE A 12 10.52 -13.54 -1.53
CA ILE A 12 9.68 -12.37 -1.83
C ILE A 12 8.38 -12.38 -1.02
N SER A 13 7.81 -13.57 -0.82
CA SER A 13 6.58 -13.74 -0.04
C SER A 13 6.83 -13.53 1.45
N GLU A 14 7.95 -14.01 1.96
CA GLU A 14 8.40 -13.79 3.35
C GLU A 14 8.67 -12.30 3.58
N LEU A 15 9.42 -11.64 2.69
CA LEU A 15 9.66 -10.19 2.76
C LEU A 15 8.36 -9.38 2.74
N ALA A 16 7.41 -9.74 1.86
CA ALA A 16 6.11 -9.08 1.82
C ALA A 16 5.34 -9.23 3.15
N ARG A 17 5.38 -10.43 3.75
CA ARG A 17 4.74 -10.72 5.04
C ARG A 17 5.33 -9.89 6.17
N ASP A 18 6.65 -9.83 6.26
CA ASP A 18 7.34 -9.05 7.29
C ASP A 18 6.98 -7.56 7.18
N LEU A 19 7.01 -7.02 5.96
CA LEU A 19 6.63 -5.63 5.70
C LEU A 19 5.17 -5.33 6.07
N VAL A 20 4.24 -6.21 5.75
CA VAL A 20 2.82 -6.01 6.10
C VAL A 20 2.61 -6.12 7.61
N SER A 21 3.30 -7.02 8.29
CA SER A 21 3.26 -7.12 9.76
C SER A 21 3.71 -5.82 10.41
N GLU A 22 4.83 -5.24 9.95
CA GLU A 22 5.32 -3.95 10.44
C GLU A 22 4.30 -2.82 10.22
N ILE A 23 3.67 -2.77 9.03
CA ILE A 23 2.63 -1.79 8.71
C ILE A 23 1.43 -1.93 9.65
N GLN A 24 0.98 -3.17 9.90
CA GLN A 24 -0.17 -3.44 10.75
C GLN A 24 0.08 -3.07 12.22
N ASP A 25 1.28 -3.37 12.74
CA ASP A 25 1.65 -3.03 14.11
C ASP A 25 1.78 -1.51 14.30
N LEU A 26 2.39 -0.82 13.35
CA LEU A 26 2.46 0.64 13.33
C LEU A 26 1.07 1.27 13.35
N TYR A 27 0.14 0.71 12.57
CA TYR A 27 -1.22 1.20 12.53
C TYR A 27 -1.96 1.00 13.86
N ARG A 28 -1.89 -0.20 14.46
CA ARG A 28 -2.48 -0.47 15.78
C ARG A 28 -1.97 0.49 16.84
N ASN A 29 -0.66 0.80 16.80
CA ASN A 29 -0.05 1.77 17.71
C ASN A 29 -0.53 3.20 17.45
N ALA A 30 -0.71 3.60 16.19
CA ALA A 30 -1.24 4.91 15.83
C ALA A 30 -2.71 5.10 16.24
N GLU A 31 -3.55 4.06 16.14
CA GLU A 31 -4.93 4.08 16.62
C GLU A 31 -5.04 4.24 18.15
N ALA A 32 -4.05 3.76 18.89
CA ALA A 32 -4.01 3.87 20.35
C ALA A 32 -3.63 5.28 20.85
N LEU A 33 -3.10 6.15 19.98
CA LEU A 33 -2.70 7.50 20.35
C LEU A 33 -3.90 8.47 20.36
N PRO A 34 -3.96 9.43 21.31
CA PRO A 34 -5.06 10.40 21.41
C PRO A 34 -5.22 11.27 20.16
N MET A 35 -4.16 11.39 19.37
CA MET A 35 -4.13 12.07 18.08
C MET A 35 -4.42 11.02 17.00
N ARG A 36 -5.70 10.86 16.64
CA ARG A 36 -6.25 9.91 15.63
C ARG A 36 -5.76 10.15 14.18
N HIS A 37 -4.60 10.75 14.00
CA HIS A 37 -4.11 11.39 12.79
C HIS A 37 -2.64 11.10 12.51
N LEU A 38 -2.13 9.95 12.95
CA LEU A 38 -0.75 9.62 12.69
C LEU A 38 -0.65 8.79 11.43
N SER A 39 -0.10 9.44 10.39
CA SER A 39 0.76 8.76 9.43
C SER A 39 1.73 7.86 10.19
N ALA A 40 1.48 6.55 10.19
CA ALA A 40 2.34 5.60 10.86
C ALA A 40 3.51 5.27 9.92
N TYR A 41 4.71 5.69 10.30
CA TYR A 41 5.93 5.58 9.49
C TYR A 41 6.60 4.23 9.70
N THR A 42 6.75 3.44 8.63
CA THR A 42 7.85 2.46 8.54
C THR A 42 8.82 2.95 7.48
N GLN A 43 10.10 2.90 7.81
CA GLN A 43 11.14 2.69 6.82
C GLN A 43 11.64 1.29 7.10
N THR A 44 11.56 0.42 6.09
CA THR A 44 11.95 -0.97 6.26
C THR A 44 13.40 -1.01 6.75
N ARG A 45 13.72 -1.90 7.68
CA ARG A 45 15.12 -2.13 8.10
C ARG A 45 15.96 -2.78 7.00
N ASN A 46 15.32 -3.14 5.89
CA ASN A 46 15.95 -3.70 4.72
C ASN A 46 16.44 -2.56 3.83
N HIS A 47 17.75 -2.47 3.65
CA HIS A 47 18.41 -1.53 2.75
C HIS A 47 17.96 -1.69 1.28
N GLU A 48 17.29 -2.79 0.96
CA GLU A 48 16.76 -3.05 -0.37
C GLU A 48 15.35 -2.49 -0.63
N VAL A 49 14.63 -1.98 0.37
CA VAL A 49 13.24 -1.51 0.21
C VAL A 49 13.00 -0.19 0.96
N THR A 50 12.59 0.84 0.22
CA THR A 50 12.09 2.11 0.78
C THR A 50 10.61 2.25 0.44
N LEU A 51 9.77 2.35 1.46
CA LEU A 51 8.32 2.55 1.33
C LEU A 51 7.88 3.56 2.38
N TYR A 52 7.07 4.54 1.99
CA TYR A 52 6.42 5.43 2.96
C TYR A 52 4.96 5.04 3.04
N VAL A 53 4.52 4.63 4.21
CA VAL A 53 3.16 4.13 4.43
C VAL A 53 2.41 5.06 5.36
N ARG A 54 1.12 5.24 5.12
CA ARG A 54 0.16 5.95 5.98
C ARG A 54 -1.14 5.17 5.97
N VAL A 55 -1.84 5.12 7.09
CA VAL A 55 -3.17 4.53 7.13
C VAL A 55 -4.14 5.55 7.71
N PHE A 56 -5.25 5.75 7.03
CA PHE A 56 -6.31 6.65 7.45
C PHE A 56 -7.54 5.85 7.89
N SER A 57 -8.19 6.30 8.97
CA SER A 57 -9.51 5.82 9.35
C SER A 57 -10.59 6.36 8.41
N SER A 58 -11.73 5.67 8.39
CA SER A 58 -12.89 5.92 7.52
C SER A 58 -13.29 7.39 7.42
N MET A 59 -13.30 8.13 8.53
CA MET A 59 -13.72 9.53 8.55
C MET A 59 -12.81 10.43 7.68
N TYR A 60 -11.49 10.21 7.73
CA TYR A 60 -10.52 10.98 6.94
C TYR A 60 -10.35 10.41 5.54
N GLY A 61 -10.40 9.09 5.40
CA GLY A 61 -10.43 8.43 4.11
C GLY A 61 -11.62 8.88 3.27
N GLN A 62 -12.80 9.06 3.89
CA GLN A 62 -14.02 9.41 3.17
C GLN A 62 -13.84 10.77 2.48
N ALA A 63 -13.43 11.81 3.23
CA ALA A 63 -13.15 13.13 2.67
C ALA A 63 -12.17 13.09 1.49
N ARG A 64 -11.19 12.18 1.54
CA ARG A 64 -10.16 12.00 0.53
C ARG A 64 -10.66 11.36 -0.76
N PHE A 65 -11.73 10.55 -0.70
CA PHE A 65 -12.27 9.82 -1.85
C PHE A 65 -13.68 10.24 -2.27
N THR A 66 -14.36 11.12 -1.52
CA THR A 66 -15.73 11.56 -1.84
C THR A 66 -15.87 12.05 -3.28
N ARG A 67 -14.88 12.76 -3.83
CA ARG A 67 -14.95 13.25 -5.22
C ARG A 67 -14.83 12.12 -6.25
N ALA A 68 -14.01 11.11 -5.98
CA ALA A 68 -13.73 10.02 -6.92
C ALA A 68 -14.77 8.89 -6.85
N LEU A 69 -15.34 8.65 -5.66
CA LEU A 69 -16.18 7.49 -5.39
C LEU A 69 -17.60 7.84 -4.92
N GLY A 70 -17.87 9.10 -4.56
CA GLY A 70 -19.14 9.54 -3.98
C GLY A 70 -19.20 9.43 -2.46
N LEU A 71 -20.37 9.71 -1.90
CA LEU A 71 -20.65 9.58 -0.46
C LEU A 71 -20.84 8.08 -0.10
N ASP A 72 -20.46 7.69 1.12
CA ASP A 72 -20.68 6.35 1.72
C ASP A 72 -19.87 5.18 1.15
N VAL A 73 -18.66 5.43 0.65
CA VAL A 73 -17.84 4.39 0.02
C VAL A 73 -17.03 3.61 1.04
N LEU A 74 -16.62 4.27 2.13
CA LEU A 74 -15.93 3.60 3.22
C LEU A 74 -16.93 3.10 4.26
N LYS A 75 -16.72 1.88 4.72
CA LYS A 75 -17.47 1.35 5.86
C LYS A 75 -17.18 2.20 7.09
N ARG A 76 -18.07 2.15 8.10
CA ARG A 76 -17.92 2.91 9.35
C ARG A 76 -16.54 2.74 10.00
N ASN A 77 -15.95 1.55 9.91
CA ASN A 77 -14.60 1.23 10.42
C ASN A 77 -13.57 1.03 9.30
N GLY A 78 -13.93 1.33 8.06
CA GLY A 78 -13.08 1.17 6.88
C GLY A 78 -11.76 1.91 7.00
N ARG A 79 -10.72 1.35 6.39
CA ARG A 79 -9.36 1.89 6.43
C ARG A 79 -8.84 2.13 5.03
N VAL A 80 -8.03 3.17 4.90
CA VAL A 80 -7.31 3.49 3.67
C VAL A 80 -5.82 3.34 3.92
N LEU A 81 -5.17 2.43 3.22
CA LEU A 81 -3.72 2.32 3.17
C LEU A 81 -3.19 3.22 2.05
N VAL A 82 -2.35 4.19 2.37
CA VAL A 82 -1.69 5.07 1.41
C VAL A 82 -0.19 4.79 1.42
N ILE A 83 0.36 4.50 0.26
CA ILE A 83 1.77 4.21 0.04
C ILE A 83 2.35 5.29 -0.87
N SER A 84 3.53 5.80 -0.54
CA SER A 84 4.23 6.84 -1.30
C SER A 84 5.73 6.53 -1.38
N ASN A 85 6.41 7.15 -2.35
CA ASN A 85 7.87 7.08 -2.52
C ASN A 85 8.41 5.64 -2.47
N ILE A 86 7.87 4.78 -3.35
CA ILE A 86 8.28 3.38 -3.46
C ILE A 86 9.62 3.31 -4.18
N GLU A 87 10.60 2.70 -3.53
CA GLU A 87 11.87 2.35 -4.14
C GLU A 87 12.24 0.92 -3.77
N PHE A 88 12.58 0.13 -4.78
CA PHE A 88 13.13 -1.21 -4.61
C PHE A 88 14.55 -1.22 -5.15
N ALA A 89 15.47 -1.85 -4.42
CA ALA A 89 16.81 -2.12 -4.91
C ALA A 89 16.75 -2.90 -6.23
N PRO A 90 17.75 -2.74 -7.11
CA PRO A 90 17.79 -3.43 -8.39
C PRO A 90 17.62 -4.95 -8.31
N SER A 91 18.10 -5.57 -7.22
CA SER A 91 17.96 -7.01 -6.91
C SER A 91 16.50 -7.48 -6.72
N LEU A 92 15.59 -6.57 -6.35
CA LEU A 92 14.18 -6.86 -6.06
C LEU A 92 13.23 -6.40 -7.17
N GLN A 93 13.71 -5.56 -8.08
CA GLN A 93 12.90 -5.06 -9.19
C GLN A 93 12.48 -6.20 -10.13
N GLY A 94 11.20 -6.25 -10.49
CA GLY A 94 10.67 -7.29 -11.38
C GLY A 94 10.47 -8.66 -10.73
N ARG A 95 10.77 -8.84 -9.44
CA ARG A 95 10.54 -10.10 -8.70
C ARG A 95 9.10 -10.24 -8.14
N GLY A 96 8.22 -9.29 -8.45
CA GLY A 96 6.82 -9.33 -8.03
C GLY A 96 6.57 -8.89 -6.59
N LEU A 97 7.54 -8.27 -5.92
CA LEU A 97 7.42 -7.81 -4.52
C LEU A 97 6.22 -6.90 -4.29
N LEU A 98 5.99 -5.91 -5.17
CA LEU A 98 4.83 -5.02 -5.07
C LEU A 98 3.51 -5.80 -5.06
N LYS A 99 3.38 -6.77 -5.96
CA LYS A 99 2.18 -7.62 -6.04
C LYS A 99 2.01 -8.46 -4.77
N ALA A 100 3.08 -9.09 -4.29
CA ALA A 100 3.07 -9.89 -3.06
C ALA A 100 2.68 -9.04 -1.85
N LEU A 101 3.26 -7.84 -1.73
CA LEU A 101 2.94 -6.86 -0.68
C LEU A 101 1.45 -6.50 -0.69
N MET A 102 0.86 -6.26 -1.87
CA MET A 102 -0.55 -5.89 -1.97
C MET A 102 -1.49 -7.03 -1.63
N VAL A 103 -1.18 -8.25 -2.07
CA VAL A 103 -1.96 -9.46 -1.71
C VAL A 103 -1.96 -9.64 -0.19
N GLU A 104 -0.79 -9.63 0.42
CA GLU A 104 -0.66 -9.83 1.86
C GLU A 104 -1.31 -8.68 2.65
N ALA A 105 -1.20 -7.43 2.19
CA ALA A 105 -1.84 -6.29 2.85
C ALA A 105 -3.37 -6.40 2.84
N ILE A 106 -3.97 -6.79 1.71
CA ILE A 106 -5.42 -6.99 1.58
C ILE A 106 -5.92 -8.12 2.50
N GLU A 107 -5.12 -9.17 2.65
CA GLU A 107 -5.45 -10.32 3.48
C GLU A 107 -5.30 -10.04 4.99
N LYS A 108 -4.24 -9.32 5.40
CA LYS A 108 -3.85 -9.19 6.81
C LYS A 108 -4.32 -7.92 7.49
N ILE A 109 -4.40 -6.81 6.75
CA ILE A 109 -4.86 -5.55 7.33
C ILE A 109 -6.38 -5.63 7.51
N GLU A 110 -6.78 -5.77 8.77
CA GLU A 110 -8.18 -5.75 9.19
C GLU A 110 -8.87 -4.48 8.68
N ASP A 111 -10.16 -4.55 8.33
CA ASP A 111 -10.96 -3.42 7.85
C ASP A 111 -10.36 -2.55 6.71
N LEU A 112 -9.42 -3.08 5.93
CA LEU A 112 -8.87 -2.36 4.77
C LEU A 112 -9.89 -2.30 3.63
N ASP A 113 -10.32 -1.08 3.28
CA ASP A 113 -11.30 -0.82 2.22
C ASP A 113 -10.63 -0.26 0.94
N ILE A 114 -9.58 0.56 1.08
CA ILE A 114 -8.89 1.19 -0.05
C ILE A 114 -7.38 1.09 0.11
N VAL A 115 -6.70 0.84 -1.01
CA VAL A 115 -5.25 1.05 -1.13
C VAL A 115 -4.98 2.14 -2.15
N GLU A 116 -4.11 3.08 -1.82
CA GLU A 116 -3.69 4.18 -2.67
C GLU A 116 -2.17 4.26 -2.76
N PHE A 117 -1.70 4.60 -3.95
CA PHE A 117 -0.34 4.99 -4.26
C PHE A 117 -0.30 6.48 -4.59
N GLU A 118 0.44 7.26 -3.82
CA GLU A 118 0.74 8.67 -4.09
C GLU A 118 2.12 8.82 -4.75
N ASN A 119 2.30 9.92 -5.49
CA ASN A 119 3.55 10.27 -6.17
C ASN A 119 4.02 9.15 -7.11
N VAL A 120 3.11 8.61 -7.93
CA VAL A 120 3.45 7.59 -8.92
C VAL A 120 4.13 8.27 -10.12
N LEU A 121 5.42 8.57 -9.97
CA LEU A 121 6.22 9.30 -10.95
C LEU A 121 6.79 8.42 -12.08
N ASN A 122 6.69 7.11 -11.93
CA ASN A 122 7.34 6.14 -12.79
C ASN A 122 6.30 5.48 -13.71
N GLU A 123 6.45 5.63 -15.03
CA GLU A 123 5.54 5.04 -16.03
C GLU A 123 5.39 3.53 -15.88
N LYS A 124 6.48 2.82 -15.55
CA LYS A 124 6.44 1.38 -15.30
C LYS A 124 5.58 1.06 -14.08
N LEU A 125 5.74 1.80 -12.99
CA LEU A 125 4.92 1.60 -11.79
C LEU A 125 3.45 1.92 -12.08
N THR A 126 3.16 3.01 -12.80
CA THR A 126 1.80 3.35 -13.25
C THR A 126 1.19 2.21 -14.06
N HIS A 127 1.93 1.67 -15.02
CA HIS A 127 1.48 0.55 -15.86
C HIS A 127 1.23 -0.72 -15.03
N ASP A 128 2.15 -1.08 -14.13
CA ASP A 128 2.00 -2.23 -13.23
C ASP A 128 0.75 -2.08 -12.34
N LEU A 129 0.49 -0.88 -11.82
CA LEU A 129 -0.69 -0.58 -11.01
C LEU A 129 -1.99 -0.65 -11.83
N LEU A 130 -1.99 -0.15 -13.07
CA LEU A 130 -3.15 -0.29 -13.98
C LEU A 130 -3.48 -1.77 -14.24
N HIS A 131 -2.48 -2.63 -14.47
CA HIS A 131 -2.68 -4.08 -14.64
C HIS A 131 -3.19 -4.77 -13.37
N LEU A 132 -2.90 -4.21 -12.19
CA LEU A 132 -3.44 -4.68 -10.92
C LEU A 132 -4.84 -4.11 -10.62
N GLY A 133 -5.41 -3.30 -11.52
CA GLY A 133 -6.76 -2.75 -11.42
C GLY A 133 -6.84 -1.47 -10.58
N TYR A 134 -5.73 -0.76 -10.38
CA TYR A 134 -5.75 0.57 -9.79
C TYR A 134 -6.18 1.61 -10.82
N ILE A 135 -6.90 2.64 -10.37
CA ILE A 135 -7.39 3.73 -11.20
C ILE A 135 -6.85 5.08 -10.71
N HIS A 136 -6.74 6.06 -11.62
CA HIS A 136 -6.36 7.41 -11.24
C HIS A 136 -7.45 8.05 -10.38
N ARG A 137 -7.08 8.61 -9.23
CA ARG A 137 -8.00 9.34 -8.36
C ARG A 137 -8.28 10.75 -8.89
N ASP A 138 -7.23 11.46 -9.28
CA ASP A 138 -7.33 12.81 -9.82
C ASP A 138 -6.06 13.13 -10.63
N MET A 139 -6.24 13.42 -11.92
CA MET A 139 -5.15 13.81 -12.84
C MET A 139 -4.70 15.26 -12.64
N SER A 140 -5.43 16.05 -11.82
CA SER A 140 -5.11 17.45 -11.54
C SER A 140 -4.18 17.65 -10.33
N VAL A 141 -3.90 16.59 -9.56
CA VAL A 141 -2.94 16.63 -8.45
C VAL A 141 -1.53 16.42 -9.01
N PRO A 142 -0.55 17.28 -8.68
CA PRO A 142 0.84 17.05 -9.06
C PRO A 142 1.27 15.66 -8.60
N PHE A 143 1.88 14.90 -9.52
CA PHE A 143 2.45 13.57 -9.27
C PHE A 143 1.46 12.40 -9.10
N GLY A 144 0.21 12.54 -9.58
CA GLY A 144 -0.69 11.43 -9.90
C GLY A 144 -0.89 10.37 -8.80
N SER A 145 -2.05 10.37 -8.15
CA SER A 145 -2.42 9.30 -7.21
C SER A 145 -3.26 8.22 -7.89
N MET A 146 -2.93 6.96 -7.64
CA MET A 146 -3.69 5.81 -8.11
C MET A 146 -4.25 5.02 -6.93
N PHE A 147 -5.48 4.56 -7.00
CA PHE A 147 -6.12 3.84 -5.91
C PHE A 147 -6.94 2.65 -6.39
N LYS A 148 -7.23 1.74 -5.46
CA LYS A 148 -8.08 0.58 -5.68
C LYS A 148 -8.93 0.35 -4.44
N VAL A 149 -10.23 0.16 -4.65
CA VAL A 149 -11.14 -0.37 -3.63
C VAL A 149 -10.93 -1.87 -3.54
N VAL A 150 -10.72 -2.40 -2.34
CA VAL A 150 -10.33 -3.80 -2.11
C VAL A 150 -11.37 -4.62 -1.33
N ARG A 151 -12.46 -4.01 -0.85
CA ARG A 151 -13.57 -4.66 -0.13
C ARG A 151 -14.93 -4.01 -0.40
#